data_AF-A0A0R2V3D8-F1
#
_entry.id   AF-A0A0R2V3D8-F1
#
_cell.length_a   1.000
_cell.length_b   1.000
_cell.length_c   1.000
_cell.angle_alpha   90.00
_cell.angle_beta   90.00
_cell.angle_gamma   90.00
#
_symmetry.space_group_name_H-M   'P 1'
#
loop_
_entity.id
_entity.type
_entity.pdbx_description
1 polymer ?
#
loop_
_entity_poly.entity_id
_entity_poly.type
_entity_poly.pdbx_seq_one_letter_code
_entity_poly.pdbx_strand_id
1 'polypeptide(L)' 'MAETYGREPIPTRDGGSIPIVALFERELGVKSILMGFGLDSDAIHSPNEHYGLDNYFQGIRTIPRFYLHYAEEARS' A
#
# COMPACT_ATOMS: atom_id res chain seq x y z
N MET A 1 -2.29 -6.30 -7.29
CA MET A 1 -3.64 -5.72 -7.03
C MET A 1 -4.68 -6.28 -7.99
N ALA A 2 -4.38 -6.48 -9.28
CA ALA A 2 -5.29 -7.12 -10.23
C ALA A 2 -5.88 -8.46 -9.75
N GLU A 3 -5.05 -9.34 -9.16
CA GLU A 3 -5.50 -10.64 -8.64
C GLU A 3 -6.47 -10.57 -7.45
N THR A 4 -6.38 -9.51 -6.63
CA THR A 4 -7.17 -9.39 -5.39
C THR A 4 -8.38 -8.48 -5.58
N TYR A 5 -8.20 -7.34 -6.25
CA TYR A 5 -9.23 -6.33 -6.49
C TYR A 5 -9.88 -6.42 -7.88
N GLY A 6 -9.39 -7.29 -8.77
CA GLY A 6 -9.90 -7.41 -10.14
C GLY A 6 -9.62 -6.19 -11.03
N ARG A 7 -8.73 -5.29 -10.58
CA ARG A 7 -8.39 -4.04 -11.27
C ARG A 7 -6.91 -3.70 -11.13
N GLU A 8 -6.38 -3.06 -12.16
CA GLU A 8 -5.02 -2.52 -12.12
C GLU A 8 -4.92 -1.37 -11.11
N PRO A 9 -3.86 -1.34 -10.28
CA PRO A 9 -3.64 -0.24 -9.35
C PRO A 9 -3.19 1.01 -10.10
N ILE A 10 -3.63 2.17 -9.63
CA ILE A 10 -3.20 3.46 -10.17
C ILE A 10 -2.17 4.03 -9.21
N PRO A 11 -0.94 4.36 -9.66
CA PRO A 11 0.02 5.09 -8.85
C PRO A 11 -0.52 6.48 -8.52
N THR A 12 -0.56 6.82 -7.23
CA THR A 12 -1.06 8.11 -6.75
C THR A 12 0.01 8.87 -5.97
N ARG A 13 -0.26 10.15 -5.75
CA ARG A 13 0.42 10.97 -4.74
C ARG A 13 -0.59 11.26 -3.64
N ASP A 14 -0.12 11.33 -2.40
CA ASP A 14 -0.93 11.65 -1.24
C ASP A 14 -0.49 13.01 -0.65
N GLY A 15 -1.41 13.72 -0.01
CA GLY A 15 -1.12 14.94 0.75
C GLY A 15 -0.60 14.66 2.17
N GLY A 16 -0.77 13.44 2.67
CA GLY A 16 -0.23 12.96 3.93
C GLY A 16 1.29 12.91 3.94
N SER A 17 1.88 13.03 5.13
CA SER A 17 3.33 13.06 5.31
C SER A 17 3.81 11.84 6.08
N ILE A 18 4.74 11.09 5.49
CA ILE A 18 5.45 9.97 6.15
C ILE A 18 6.97 10.27 6.09
N PRO A 19 7.52 11.05 7.04
CA PRO A 19 8.89 11.56 6.95
C PRO A 19 9.98 10.49 6.84
N ILE A 20 9.74 9.30 7.37
CA ILE A 20 10.71 8.20 7.35
C ILE A 20 11.03 7.71 5.93
N VAL A 21 10.14 7.91 4.96
CA VAL A 21 10.35 7.50 3.56
C VAL A 21 11.54 8.22 2.95
N ALA A 22 11.61 9.55 3.15
CA ALA A 22 12.73 10.36 2.67
C ALA A 22 14.04 9.99 3.38
N LEU A 23 13.96 9.61 4.66
CA LEU A 23 15.12 9.12 5.41
C LEU A 23 15.64 7.80 4.84
N PHE A 24 14.76 6.82 4.61
CA PHE A 24 15.18 5.53 4.05
C PHE A 24 15.82 5.67 2.68
N GLU A 25 15.26 6.52 1.80
CA GLU A 25 15.89 6.75 0.50
C GLU A 25 17.29 7.35 0.64
N ARG A 26 17.48 8.32 1.54
CA ARG A 26 18.78 8.96 1.77
C ARG A 26 19.81 8.00 2.35
N GLU A 27 19.44 7.22 3.37
CA GLU A 27 20.38 6.39 4.13
C GLU A 27 20.65 5.04 3.45
N LEU A 28 19.64 4.45 2.80
CA LEU A 28 19.73 3.11 2.21
C LEU A 28 19.89 3.13 0.69
N GLY A 29 19.68 4.27 0.04
CA GLY A 29 19.79 4.40 -1.43
C GLY A 29 18.72 3.63 -2.20
N VAL A 30 17.62 3.23 -1.56
CA VAL A 30 16.53 2.45 -2.17
C VAL A 30 15.23 3.24 -2.23
N LYS A 31 14.44 2.99 -3.28
CA LYS A 31 13.08 3.53 -3.39
C LYS A 31 12.13 2.74 -2.49
N SER A 32 11.21 3.46 -1.85
CA SER A 32 10.14 2.86 -1.05
C SER A 32 8.84 2.78 -1.86
N ILE A 33 8.09 1.71 -1.66
CA ILE A 33 6.72 1.58 -2.14
C ILE A 33 5.80 1.79 -0.94
N LEU A 34 4.89 2.76 -1.05
CA LEU A 34 3.80 2.94 -0.11
C LEU A 34 2.56 2.23 -0.67
N MET A 35 2.01 1.31 0.12
CA MET A 35 0.86 0.51 -0.27
C MET A 35 -0.23 0.66 0.79
N GLY A 36 -1.21 1.51 0.48
CA GLY A 36 -2.40 1.73 1.30
C GLY A 36 -3.61 0.97 0.76
N PHE A 37 -4.49 0.56 1.66
CA PHE A 37 -5.76 -0.10 1.34
C PHE A 37 -6.98 0.65 1.89
N GLY A 38 -6.75 1.78 2.56
CA GLY A 38 -7.82 2.63 3.08
C GLY A 38 -8.46 3.50 2.00
N LEU A 39 -9.60 4.07 2.34
CA LEU A 39 -10.33 5.03 1.53
C LEU A 39 -10.32 6.40 2.22
N ASP A 40 -10.52 7.47 1.47
CA ASP A 40 -10.70 8.82 2.04
C ASP A 40 -11.85 8.87 3.05
N SER A 41 -12.87 8.01 2.87
CA SER A 41 -14.01 7.87 3.77
C SER A 41 -13.65 7.28 5.14
N ASP A 42 -12.50 6.63 5.28
CA ASP A 42 -12.04 6.04 6.55
C ASP A 42 -11.78 7.11 7.62
N ALA A 43 -11.67 8.38 7.20
CA ALA A 43 -11.68 9.56 8.06
C ALA A 43 -10.59 9.51 9.15
N ILE A 44 -9.37 9.10 8.77
CA ILE A 44 -8.21 9.00 9.66
C ILE A 44 -8.03 10.35 10.38
N HIS A 45 -7.90 10.29 11.71
CA HIS A 45 -7.79 11.46 12.61
C HIS A 45 -9.08 12.30 12.76
N SER A 46 -10.24 11.77 12.37
CA SER A 46 -11.54 12.43 12.51
C SER A 46 -12.55 11.58 13.31
N PRO A 47 -13.66 12.15 13.81
CA PRO A 47 -14.72 11.37 14.45
C PRO A 47 -15.28 10.29 13.51
N ASN A 48 -15.65 9.14 14.08
CA ASN A 48 -16.12 7.96 13.32
C ASN A 48 -15.09 7.41 12.32
N GLU A 49 -13.79 7.56 12.64
CA GLU A 49 -12.73 6.81 11.97
C GLU A 49 -13.09 5.33 11.95
N HIS A 50 -13.06 4.74 10.75
CA HIS A 50 -13.43 3.35 10.54
C HIS A 50 -12.59 2.74 9.43
N TYR A 51 -12.70 1.42 9.31
CA TYR A 51 -11.98 0.69 8.28
C TYR A 51 -12.86 -0.42 7.71
N GLY A 52 -13.02 -0.44 6.39
CA GLY A 52 -13.86 -1.42 5.71
C GLY A 52 -13.31 -2.84 5.85
N LEU A 53 -14.17 -3.80 6.26
CA LEU A 53 -13.77 -5.21 6.37
C LEU A 53 -13.30 -5.79 5.04
N ASP A 54 -13.92 -5.37 3.93
CA ASP A 54 -13.49 -5.78 2.60
C ASP A 54 -12.04 -5.34 2.32
N ASN A 55 -11.69 -4.09 2.63
CA ASN A 55 -10.33 -3.57 2.49
C ASN A 55 -9.35 -4.30 3.41
N TYR A 56 -9.77 -4.61 4.64
CA TYR A 56 -8.97 -5.42 5.58
C TYR A 56 -8.63 -6.79 5.01
N PHE A 57 -9.63 -7.55 4.56
CA PHE A 57 -9.40 -8.89 4.00
C PHE A 57 -8.67 -8.84 2.66
N GLN A 58 -8.91 -7.83 1.83
CA GLN A 58 -8.18 -7.66 0.58
C GLN A 58 -6.72 -7.26 0.81
N GLY A 59 -6.43 -6.43 1.81
CA GLY A 59 -5.05 -6.12 2.22
C GLY A 59 -4.31 -7.39 2.65
N ILE A 60 -4.91 -8.21 3.50
CA ILE A 60 -4.37 -9.51 3.92
C ILE A 60 -4.06 -10.42 2.73
N ARG A 61 -4.94 -10.46 1.72
CA ARG A 61 -4.69 -11.26 0.50
C ARG A 61 -3.64 -10.64 -0.41
N THR A 62 -3.55 -9.32 -0.47
CA THR A 62 -2.70 -8.61 -1.42
C THR A 62 -1.24 -8.61 -1.02
N ILE A 63 -0.93 -8.43 0.27
CA ILE A 63 0.47 -8.33 0.74
C ILE A 63 1.28 -9.60 0.39
N PRO A 64 0.81 -10.83 0.68
CA PRO A 64 1.54 -12.05 0.29
C PRO A 64 1.70 -12.18 -1.23
N ARG A 65 0.66 -11.81 -2.00
CA ARG A 65 0.71 -11.85 -3.47
C ARG A 65 1.76 -10.89 -4.02
N PHE A 66 1.86 -9.69 -3.47
CA PHE A 66 2.92 -8.75 -3.83
C PHE A 66 4.32 -9.37 -3.65
N TYR A 67 4.59 -9.99 -2.49
CA TYR A 67 5.90 -10.61 -2.25
C TYR A 67 6.16 -11.84 -3.13
N LEU A 68 5.14 -12.64 -3.44
CA LEU A 68 5.27 -13.76 -4.38
C LEU A 68 5.70 -13.26 -5.76
N HIS A 69 4.96 -12.29 -6.32
CA HIS A 69 5.29 -11.70 -7.61
C HIS A 69 6.66 -11.02 -7.61
N TYR A 70 6.97 -10.25 -6.57
CA TYR A 70 8.27 -9.59 -6.43
C TYR A 70 9.43 -10.61 -6.38
N ALA A 71 9.24 -11.74 -5.68
CA ALA A 71 10.25 -12.79 -5.63
C ALA A 71 10.40 -13.55 -6.96
N GLU A 72 9.33 -13.69 -7.74
CA GLU A 72 9.36 -14.27 -9.08
C GLU A 72 10.07 -13.34 -10.07
N GLU A 73 9.73 -12.05 -10.09
CA GLU A 73 10.41 -11.03 -10.90
C GLU A 73 11.89 -10.89 -10.53
N ALA A 74 12.25 -10.98 -9.25
CA ALA A 74 13.64 -10.92 -8.81
C ALA A 74 14.48 -12.14 -9.23
N ARG A 75 13.86 -13.23 -9.66
CA ARG A 75 14.53 -14.47 -10.12
C ARG A 75 14.63 -14.56 -11.64
N SER A 76 13.90 -13.72 -12.39
CA SER A 76 13.98 -13.62 -13.85
C SER A 76 15.09 -12.68 -14.29
#